data_AF-A0A7W3LU61-F1
#
_entry.id   AF-A0A7W3LU61-F1
#
_cell.length_a   1.000
_cell.length_b   1.000
_cell.length_c   1.000
_cell.angle_alpha   90.00
_cell.angle_beta   90.00
_cell.angle_gamma   90.00
#
_symmetry.space_group_name_H-M   'P 1'
#
loop_
_entity.id
_entity.type
_entity.pdbx_description
1 polymer ?
#
loop_
_entity_poly.entity_id
_entity_poly.type
_entity_poly.pdbx_seq_one_letter_code
_entity_poly.pdbx_strand_id
1 'polypeptide(L)'
;MALDFVGVDPGNPDDDCPAVWVDSETGDFYFQGETVTEPDTLAWINSDSRLKDTESVVRLPAAMAQIIMEAASGHHERGRRRFTPENHPRPAEDVRTRRAQAELR
;
A
#
# COMPACT_ATOMS: atom_id res chain seq x y z
N MET A 1 -11.70 6.58 -6.43
CA MET A 1 -10.44 6.01 -5.90
C MET A 1 -9.77 7.02 -5.02
N ALA A 2 -9.92 6.83 -3.71
CA ALA A 2 -9.42 7.69 -2.67
C ALA A 2 -8.67 6.84 -1.63
N LEU A 3 -7.36 6.66 -1.87
CA LEU A 3 -6.53 5.79 -1.04
C LEU A 3 -6.04 6.52 0.22
N ASP A 4 -6.33 5.99 1.39
CA ASP A 4 -5.78 6.42 2.67
C ASP A 4 -4.42 5.74 2.88
N PHE A 5 -3.36 6.52 3.13
CA PHE A 5 -2.06 5.94 3.49
C PHE A 5 -2.07 5.56 4.96
N VAL A 6 -1.85 4.27 5.27
CA VAL A 6 -1.84 3.79 6.66
C VAL A 6 -0.43 3.84 7.23
N GLY A 7 0.55 3.30 6.50
CA GLY A 7 1.92 3.27 6.97
C GLY A 7 2.89 2.57 6.03
N VAL A 8 4.16 2.63 6.42
CA VAL A 8 5.31 1.99 5.78
C VAL A 8 6.08 1.21 6.84
N ASP A 9 6.88 0.22 6.44
CA ASP A 9 7.77 -0.52 7.35
C ASP A 9 8.54 0.42 8.30
N PRO A 10 8.36 0.30 9.63
CA PRO A 10 9.07 1.12 10.61
C PRO A 10 10.59 0.92 10.61
N GLY A 11 11.06 -0.26 10.17
CA GLY A 11 12.48 -0.60 10.14
C GLY A 11 13.25 0.03 8.98
N ASN A 12 12.55 0.53 7.98
CA ASN A 12 13.13 1.20 6.82
C ASN A 12 12.13 2.25 6.33
N PRO A 13 12.22 3.51 6.76
CA PRO A 13 11.26 4.55 6.39
C PRO A 13 11.55 5.19 5.03
N ASP A 14 12.61 4.79 4.32
CA ASP A 14 13.05 5.38 3.06
C ASP A 14 12.21 4.89 1.85
N ASP A 15 12.56 5.31 0.63
CA ASP A 15 11.66 5.32 -0.55
C ASP A 15 11.31 3.93 -1.14
N ASP A 16 11.96 2.84 -0.69
CA ASP A 16 11.82 1.47 -1.25
C ASP A 16 11.01 0.51 -0.36
N CYS A 17 10.18 1.05 0.53
CA CYS A 17 9.74 0.29 1.68
C CYS A 17 8.31 -0.24 1.55
N PRO A 18 8.04 -1.46 2.02
CA PRO A 18 6.70 -2.03 2.03
C PRO A 18 5.69 -1.10 2.73
N ALA A 19 4.50 -0.96 2.15
CA ALA A 19 3.51 0.04 2.56
C ALA A 19 2.07 -0.45 2.38
N VAL A 20 1.15 0.17 3.13
CA VAL A 20 -0.28 -0.19 3.17
C VAL A 20 -1.15 1.01 2.87
N TRP A 21 -2.16 0.80 2.03
CA TRP A 21 -3.26 1.73 1.80
C TRP A 21 -4.62 1.04 1.94
N VAL A 22 -5.64 1.83 2.25
CA VAL A 22 -7.04 1.43 2.20
C VAL A 22 -7.77 2.33 1.19
N ASP A 23 -8.55 1.76 0.26
CA ASP A 23 -9.48 2.57 -0.52
C ASP A 23 -10.67 2.95 0.36
N SER A 24 -10.81 4.24 0.62
CA SER A 24 -11.84 4.77 1.50
C SER A 24 -13.26 4.69 0.91
N GLU A 25 -13.40 4.35 -0.38
CA GLU A 25 -14.69 4.14 -1.06
C GLU A 25 -15.16 2.68 -0.96
N THR A 26 -14.27 1.71 -1.11
CA THR A 26 -14.62 0.27 -1.17
C THR A 26 -14.25 -0.50 0.09
N GLY A 27 -13.28 -0.02 0.88
CA GLY A 27 -12.66 -0.75 1.98
C GLY A 27 -11.58 -1.73 1.52
N ASP A 28 -11.23 -1.75 0.24
CA ASP A 28 -10.19 -2.64 -0.29
C ASP A 28 -8.79 -2.23 0.19
N PHE A 29 -7.92 -3.21 0.37
CA PHE A 29 -6.55 -3.01 0.81
C PHE A 29 -5.57 -3.07 -0.36
N TYR A 30 -4.56 -2.22 -0.32
CA TYR A 30 -3.43 -2.28 -1.23
C TYR A 30 -2.15 -2.44 -0.43
N PHE A 31 -1.36 -3.44 -0.79
CA PHE A 31 -0.08 -3.74 -0.17
C PHE A 31 1.04 -3.59 -1.21
N GLN A 32 2.04 -2.76 -0.88
CA GLN A 32 3.32 -2.74 -1.58
C GLN A 32 4.33 -3.53 -0.77
N GLY A 33 5.12 -4.37 -1.43
CA GLY A 33 6.19 -5.13 -0.80
C GLY A 33 7.12 -5.75 -1.84
N GLU A 34 8.01 -6.62 -1.38
CA GLU A 34 8.89 -7.39 -2.25
C GLU A 34 8.08 -8.48 -2.96
N THR A 35 8.14 -8.52 -4.29
CA THR A 35 7.49 -9.59 -5.06
C THR A 35 8.15 -10.93 -4.72
N VAL A 36 7.34 -11.91 -4.31
CA VAL A 36 7.82 -13.27 -4.08
C VAL A 36 8.08 -13.93 -5.42
N THR A 37 9.33 -14.30 -5.67
CA THR A 37 9.77 -15.00 -6.90
C THR A 37 10.27 -16.42 -6.64
N GLU A 38 10.34 -16.82 -5.37
CA GLU A 38 10.87 -18.12 -4.97
C GLU A 38 9.87 -19.24 -5.28
N PRO A 39 10.23 -20.23 -6.12
CA PRO A 39 9.25 -21.21 -6.64
C PRO A 39 8.59 -22.07 -5.57
N ASP A 40 9.32 -22.46 -4.52
CA ASP A 40 8.79 -23.37 -3.49
C ASP A 40 7.73 -22.66 -2.63
N THR A 41 7.97 -21.40 -2.24
CA THR A 41 6.97 -20.55 -1.56
C THR A 41 5.74 -20.35 -2.43
N LEU A 42 5.91 -20.03 -3.72
CA LEU A 42 4.78 -19.86 -4.63
C LEU A 42 3.98 -21.15 -4.83
N ALA A 43 4.67 -22.30 -4.97
CA ALA A 43 4.03 -23.60 -5.07
C ALA A 43 3.26 -23.96 -3.79
N TRP A 44 3.80 -23.64 -2.62
CA TRP A 44 3.13 -23.82 -1.33
C TRP A 44 1.84 -23.00 -1.27
N ILE A 45 1.91 -21.69 -1.50
CA ILE A 45 0.72 -20.81 -1.50
C ILE A 45 -0.33 -21.30 -2.52
N ASN A 46 0.13 -21.67 -3.72
CA ASN A 46 -0.73 -22.17 -4.79
C ASN A 46 -1.41 -23.51 -4.44
N SER A 47 -0.84 -24.30 -3.52
CA SER A 47 -1.43 -25.56 -3.07
C SER A 47 -2.70 -25.36 -2.22
N ASP A 48 -2.75 -24.26 -1.46
CA ASP A 48 -3.92 -23.88 -0.65
C ASP A 48 -4.92 -23.06 -1.46
N SER A 49 -4.44 -22.12 -2.28
CA SER A 49 -5.27 -21.28 -3.15
C SER A 49 -4.59 -21.04 -4.48
N ARG A 50 -5.20 -21.51 -5.57
CA ARG A 50 -4.66 -21.40 -6.93
C ARG A 50 -4.30 -19.96 -7.26
N LEU A 51 -3.02 -19.72 -7.58
CA LEU A 51 -2.50 -18.46 -8.06
C LEU A 51 -2.74 -18.31 -9.56
N LYS A 52 -3.38 -17.21 -9.98
CA LYS A 52 -3.64 -16.87 -11.38
C LYS A 52 -2.58 -15.92 -11.93
N ASP A 53 -2.48 -15.83 -13.26
CA ASP A 53 -1.56 -14.91 -13.95
C ASP A 53 -1.80 -13.43 -13.63
N THR A 54 -3.00 -13.08 -13.15
CA THR A 54 -3.38 -11.72 -12.75
C THR A 54 -3.17 -11.45 -11.26
N GLU A 55 -2.63 -12.39 -10.50
CA GLU A 55 -2.41 -12.30 -9.06
C GLU A 55 -0.92 -12.29 -8.75
N SER A 56 -0.54 -11.54 -7.71
CA SER A 56 0.83 -11.44 -7.25
C SER A 56 0.87 -11.68 -5.74
N VAL A 57 1.90 -12.39 -5.30
CA VAL A 57 2.23 -12.52 -3.87
C VAL A 57 3.33 -11.52 -3.53
N VAL A 58 3.09 -10.70 -2.51
CA VAL A 58 4.10 -9.79 -1.96
C VAL A 58 4.48 -10.21 -0.54
N ARG A 59 5.76 -10.12 -0.21
CA ARG A 59 6.28 -10.34 1.13
C ARG A 59 6.30 -9.02 1.88
N LEU A 60 5.74 -9.03 3.09
CA LEU A 60 5.80 -7.92 4.04
C LEU A 60 6.57 -8.35 5.30
N PRO A 61 7.40 -7.48 5.89
CA PRO A 61 8.08 -7.79 7.14
C PRO A 61 7.10 -7.84 8.31
N ALA A 62 7.40 -8.68 9.30
CA ALA A 62 6.56 -8.86 10.49
C ALA A 62 6.35 -7.55 11.30
N ALA A 63 7.29 -6.61 11.21
CA ALA A 63 7.17 -5.29 11.83
C ALA A 63 5.95 -4.49 11.35
N MET A 64 5.40 -4.80 10.18
CA MET A 64 4.19 -4.16 9.65
C MET A 64 2.89 -4.68 10.28
N ALA A 65 2.93 -5.72 11.12
CA ALA A 65 1.71 -6.33 11.65
C ALA A 65 0.76 -5.31 12.30
N GLN A 66 1.28 -4.35 13.07
CA GLN A 66 0.45 -3.30 13.69
C GLN A 66 -0.20 -2.37 12.66
N ILE A 67 0.52 -2.01 11.60
CA ILE A 67 0.01 -1.17 10.50
C ILE A 67 -1.09 -1.91 9.74
N ILE A 68 -0.91 -3.21 9.49
CA ILE A 68 -1.92 -4.06 8.82
C ILE A 68 -3.15 -4.19 9.71
N MET A 69 -2.99 -4.35 11.03
CA MET A 69 -4.10 -4.39 11.97
C MET A 69 -4.86 -3.06 12.04
N GLU A 70 -4.16 -1.92 12.01
CA GLU A 70 -4.79 -0.60 11.96
C GLU A 70 -5.65 -0.44 10.70
N ALA A 71 -5.12 -0.83 9.53
CA ALA A 71 -5.86 -0.85 8.27
C ALA A 71 -7.09 -1.76 8.37
N ALA A 72 -6.90 -3.03 8.79
CA ALA A 72 -7.96 -4.03 8.81
C ALA A 72 -9.07 -3.73 9.83
N SER A 73 -8.73 -3.05 10.92
CA SER A 73 -9.69 -2.66 11.95
C SER A 73 -10.42 -1.34 11.65
N GLY A 74 -9.99 -0.61 10.60
CA GLY A 74 -10.57 0.67 10.21
C GLY A 74 -10.25 1.83 11.17
N HIS A 75 -9.26 1.67 12.04
CA HIS A 75 -8.81 2.72 12.96
C HIS A 75 -7.78 3.68 12.35
N HIS A 76 -7.44 3.48 11.07
CA HIS A 76 -6.50 4.35 10.36
C HIS A 76 -7.06 5.75 10.13
N GLU A 77 -6.16 6.72 10.01
CA GLU A 77 -6.54 8.10 9.68
C GLU A 77 -7.04 8.20 8.23
N ARG A 78 -8.30 8.58 8.04
CA ARG A 78 -8.89 8.80 6.72
C ARG A 78 -8.32 10.05 6.05
N GLY A 79 -8.08 9.96 4.75
CA GLY A 79 -7.48 11.02 3.93
C GLY A 79 -5.97 11.18 4.11
N ARG A 80 -5.34 10.38 4.99
CA ARG A 80 -3.92 10.50 5.30
C ARG A 80 -3.06 10.30 4.04
N ARG A 81 -2.00 11.09 3.96
CA ARG A 81 -0.96 11.02 2.93
C ARG A 81 0.40 10.77 3.59
N ARG A 82 1.27 10.00 2.94
CA ARG A 82 2.68 9.88 3.36
C ARG A 82 3.39 11.24 3.25
N PHE A 83 3.15 11.95 2.15
CA PHE A 83 3.66 13.28 1.89
C PHE A 83 2.52 14.23 1.53
N THR A 84 2.57 15.43 2.11
CA THR A 84 1.71 16.56 1.76
C THR A 84 2.19 17.19 0.44
N PRO A 85 1.38 18.02 -0.23
CA PRO A 85 1.81 18.71 -1.45
C PRO A 85 3.08 19.54 -1.26
N GLU A 86 3.27 20.13 -0.07
CA GLU A 86 4.38 21.02 0.26
C GLU A 86 5.70 20.27 0.52
N ASN A 87 5.62 19.02 0.97
CA ASN A 87 6.78 18.21 1.35
C ASN A 87 6.98 16.96 0.48
N HIS A 88 6.27 16.86 -0.66
CA HIS A 88 6.40 15.73 -1.55
C HIS A 88 7.82 15.67 -2.13
N PRO A 89 8.57 14.56 -1.98
CA PRO A 89 9.95 14.48 -2.46
C PRO A 89 10.07 14.59 -3.98
N ARG A 90 8.96 14.29 -4.69
CA ARG A 90 8.84 14.36 -6.15
C ARG A 90 7.57 15.13 -6.55
N PRO A 91 7.50 16.46 -6.41
CA PRO A 91 6.24 17.21 -6.54
C PRO A 91 5.56 17.04 -7.91
N ALA A 92 6.34 16.90 -8.99
CA ALA A 92 5.82 16.65 -10.33
C ALA A 92 5.07 15.31 -10.46
N GLU A 93 5.38 14.33 -9.61
CA GLU A 93 4.76 13.01 -9.61
C GLU A 93 3.50 12.95 -8.72
N ASP A 94 3.18 14.00 -7.95
CA ASP A 94 2.02 14.02 -7.06
C ASP A 94 0.70 13.97 -7.86
N VAL A 95 0.19 12.74 -8.03
CA VAL A 95 -1.07 12.47 -8.75
C VAL A 95 -2.29 13.00 -8.01
N ARG A 96 -2.26 13.07 -6.67
CA ARG A 96 -3.42 13.44 -5.85
C ARG A 96 -3.70 14.93 -6.00
N THR A 97 -2.65 15.75 -5.88
CA THR A 97 -2.77 17.20 -6.05
C THR A 97 -3.16 17.58 -7.48
N ARG A 98 -2.56 16.93 -8.49
CA ARG A 98 -2.92 17.16 -9.90
C ARG A 98 -4.39 16.84 -10.19
N ARG A 99 -4.94 15.75 -9.63
CA ARG A 99 -6.36 15.41 -9.77
C ARG A 99 -7.27 16.45 -9.12
N ALA A 100 -7.00 16.82 -7.87
CA ALA A 100 -7.81 17.83 -7.16
C ALA A 100 -7.85 19.17 -7.91
N GLN A 101 -6.73 19.62 -8.49
CA GLN A 101 -6.67 20.83 -9.29
C GLN A 101 -7.46 20.75 -10.61
N ALA A 102 -7.55 19.55 -11.21
CA ALA A 102 -8.32 19.35 -12.42
C ALA A 102 -9.84 19.34 -12.15
N GLU A 103 -10.27 18.84 -10.98
CA GLU A 103 -11.68 18.84 -10.56
C GLU A 103 -12.22 20.24 -10.20
N LEU A 104 -11.32 21.17 -9.88
CA LEU A 104 -11.64 22.57 -9.56
C LEU A 104 -11.78 23.48 -10.81
N ARG A 105 -11.52 22.96 -12.02
CA ARG A 105 -11.59 23.70 -13.29
C ARG A 105 -12.83 23.32 -14.08
#